data_AF-A0A522KVY8-F1
#
_entry.id   AF-A0A522KVY8-F1
#
_cell.length_a   1.000
_cell.length_b   1.000
_cell.length_c   1.000
_cell.angle_alpha   90.00
_cell.angle_beta   90.00
_cell.angle_gamma   90.00
#
_symmetry.space_group_name_H-M   'P 1'
#
loop_
_entity.id
_entity.type
_entity.pdbx_description
1 polymer ?
#
loop_
_entity_poly.entity_id
_entity_poly.type
_entity_poly.pdbx_seq_one_letter_code
_entity_poly.pdbx_strand_id
1 'polypeptide(L)'
;MPKDTIIPPSDIPDLSSLRAQTEWAALLRFFVGGGSSDTVAHALFVNAVRLHDAAIQEYGLGRQAILGFHNCAPDQFGIGYIAQATTHFESCIWHFERFIKHTRALRSLKSAEIELKAIISRDLSFLNQSVEHQITQLRHTLAHLERAALRGELPQGTSVSLMPLEHGLSISNHVILWLDLAQWLCDAHACIKKLASFKSSPPEDGA
;
A
#
# COMPACT_ATOMS: atom_id res chain seq x y z
N MET A 1 19.53 18.35 13.14
CA MET A 1 18.45 18.00 12.19
C MET A 1 17.58 19.23 12.03
N PRO A 2 17.22 19.63 10.79
CA PRO A 2 16.20 20.67 10.60
C PRO A 2 14.97 20.29 11.42
N LYS A 3 14.31 21.29 12.01
CA LYS A 3 13.06 21.06 12.75
C LYS A 3 11.99 20.76 11.71
N ASP A 4 11.78 19.48 11.41
CA ASP A 4 10.72 19.07 10.49
C ASP A 4 9.39 19.63 11.02
N THR A 5 8.70 20.37 10.17
CA THR A 5 7.42 20.97 10.52
C THR A 5 6.38 19.86 10.65
N ILE A 6 5.58 19.88 11.72
CA ILE A 6 4.45 18.94 11.94
C ILE A 6 3.28 19.25 10.99
N ILE A 7 3.42 20.27 10.14
CA ILE A 7 2.42 20.69 9.17
C ILE A 7 2.69 19.92 7.87
N PRO A 8 1.83 18.95 7.49
CA PRO A 8 1.96 18.28 6.21
C PRO A 8 1.74 19.28 5.07
N PRO A 9 2.29 19.04 3.88
CA PRO A 9 2.22 19.99 2.79
C PRO A 9 0.84 19.93 2.11
N SER A 10 0.46 20.98 1.38
CA SER A 10 -0.79 21.00 0.61
C SER A 10 -0.68 20.30 -0.75
N ASP A 11 0.53 20.01 -1.21
CA ASP A 11 0.85 19.45 -2.54
C ASP A 11 1.27 17.97 -2.49
N ILE A 12 0.63 17.19 -1.62
CA ILE A 12 0.82 15.73 -1.59
C ILE A 12 0.45 15.13 -2.97
N PRO A 13 1.27 14.22 -3.53
CA PRO A 13 1.01 13.62 -4.84
C PRO A 13 -0.40 13.06 -4.96
N ASP A 14 -1.07 13.34 -6.08
CA ASP A 14 -2.43 12.86 -6.33
C ASP A 14 -2.43 11.55 -7.14
N LEU A 15 -3.06 10.52 -6.59
CA LEU A 15 -3.21 9.20 -7.22
C LEU A 15 -4.64 8.95 -7.73
N SER A 16 -5.49 9.98 -7.77
CA SER A 16 -6.90 9.87 -8.21
C SER A 16 -7.09 9.34 -9.64
N SER A 17 -6.05 9.42 -10.48
CA SER A 17 -6.07 8.88 -11.84
C SER A 17 -5.95 7.34 -11.89
N LEU A 18 -5.49 6.70 -10.82
CA LEU A 18 -5.34 5.25 -10.74
C LEU A 18 -6.71 4.62 -10.49
N ARG A 19 -7.16 3.77 -11.42
CA ARG A 19 -8.48 3.11 -11.33
C ARG A 19 -8.36 1.77 -10.61
N ALA A 20 -9.30 1.46 -9.72
CA ALA A 20 -9.38 0.13 -9.10
C ALA A 20 -9.38 -0.99 -10.16
N GLN A 21 -8.66 -2.08 -9.91
CA GLN A 21 -8.54 -3.21 -10.84
C GLN A 21 -9.34 -4.44 -10.38
N THR A 22 -9.89 -4.43 -9.16
CA THR A 22 -10.68 -5.52 -8.58
C THR A 22 -11.90 -5.85 -9.43
N GLU A 23 -12.65 -4.84 -9.88
CA GLU A 23 -13.83 -5.05 -10.73
C GLU A 23 -13.45 -5.70 -12.06
N TRP A 24 -12.40 -5.19 -12.71
CA TRP A 24 -11.91 -5.73 -13.97
C TRP A 24 -11.39 -7.17 -13.83
N ALA A 25 -10.61 -7.45 -12.79
CA ALA A 25 -10.12 -8.79 -12.48
C ALA A 25 -11.28 -9.77 -12.23
N ALA A 26 -12.31 -9.33 -11.50
CA ALA A 26 -13.51 -10.13 -11.27
C ALA A 26 -14.25 -10.43 -12.58
N LEU A 27 -14.51 -9.42 -13.41
CA LEU A 27 -15.15 -9.59 -14.72
C LEU A 27 -14.38 -10.58 -15.60
N LEU A 28 -13.05 -10.43 -15.68
CA LEU A 28 -12.23 -11.35 -16.46
C LEU A 28 -12.27 -12.77 -15.91
N ARG A 29 -12.28 -12.94 -14.58
CA ARG A 29 -12.44 -14.27 -13.98
C ARG A 29 -13.78 -14.90 -14.35
N PHE A 30 -14.88 -14.16 -14.19
CA PHE A 30 -16.23 -14.69 -14.41
C PHE A 30 -16.54 -14.98 -15.89
N PHE A 31 -16.17 -14.08 -16.80
CA PHE A 31 -16.60 -14.18 -18.20
C PHE A 31 -15.63 -14.90 -19.13
N VAL A 32 -14.33 -14.90 -18.83
CA VAL A 32 -13.31 -15.45 -19.73
C VAL A 32 -12.35 -16.40 -19.03
N GLY A 33 -12.68 -16.86 -17.82
CA GLY A 33 -11.83 -17.77 -17.05
C GLY A 33 -10.46 -17.18 -16.69
N GLY A 34 -10.36 -15.85 -16.60
CA GLY A 34 -9.09 -15.15 -16.37
C GLY A 34 -8.40 -15.55 -15.04
N GLY A 35 -7.11 -15.24 -14.96
CA GLY A 35 -6.25 -15.60 -13.84
C GLY A 35 -5.59 -16.97 -13.99
N SER A 36 -4.94 -17.42 -12.90
CA SER A 36 -4.29 -18.72 -12.82
C SER A 36 -5.31 -19.86 -12.71
N SER A 37 -4.94 -21.02 -13.24
CA SER A 37 -5.64 -22.29 -13.01
C SER A 37 -5.23 -22.96 -11.69
N ASP A 38 -4.06 -22.60 -11.14
CA ASP A 38 -3.62 -23.01 -9.81
C ASP A 38 -4.38 -22.22 -8.72
N THR A 39 -5.06 -22.93 -7.83
CA THR A 39 -5.90 -22.34 -6.78
C THR A 39 -5.12 -21.43 -5.83
N VAL A 40 -3.88 -21.79 -5.49
CA VAL A 40 -3.04 -21.01 -4.56
C VAL A 40 -2.55 -19.74 -5.25
N ALA A 41 -2.08 -19.86 -6.49
CA ALA A 41 -1.66 -18.75 -7.32
C ALA A 41 -2.84 -17.77 -7.54
N HIS A 42 -4.02 -18.29 -7.83
CA HIS A 42 -5.24 -17.51 -7.98
C HIS A 42 -5.60 -16.75 -6.70
N ALA A 43 -5.56 -17.41 -5.54
CA ALA A 43 -5.83 -16.77 -4.26
C ALA A 43 -4.83 -15.66 -3.93
N LEU A 44 -3.53 -15.89 -4.20
CA LEU A 44 -2.49 -14.87 -4.01
C LEU A 44 -2.70 -13.67 -4.93
N PHE A 45 -3.03 -13.93 -6.20
CA PHE A 45 -3.35 -12.92 -7.20
C PHE A 45 -4.55 -12.05 -6.79
N VAL A 46 -5.70 -12.66 -6.47
CA VAL A 46 -6.92 -11.92 -6.11
C VAL A 46 -6.69 -11.05 -4.87
N ASN A 47 -5.98 -11.58 -3.88
CA ASN A 47 -5.63 -10.81 -2.69
C ASN A 47 -4.66 -9.67 -3.01
N ALA A 48 -3.67 -9.88 -3.89
CA ALA A 48 -2.77 -8.80 -4.31
C ALA A 48 -3.55 -7.65 -4.98
N VAL A 49 -4.45 -7.95 -5.92
CA VAL A 49 -5.30 -6.94 -6.58
C VAL A 49 -6.13 -6.15 -5.55
N ARG A 50 -6.85 -6.86 -4.67
CA ARG A 50 -7.71 -6.23 -3.65
C ARG A 50 -6.94 -5.37 -2.66
N LEU A 51 -5.77 -5.86 -2.20
CA LEU A 51 -4.94 -5.14 -1.24
C LEU A 51 -4.32 -3.89 -1.86
N HIS A 52 -3.93 -3.97 -3.13
CA HIS A 52 -3.43 -2.81 -3.88
C HIS A 52 -4.50 -1.72 -4.02
N ASP A 53 -5.71 -2.10 -4.45
CA ASP A 53 -6.81 -1.14 -4.59
C ASP A 53 -7.19 -0.50 -3.24
N ALA A 54 -7.21 -1.29 -2.16
CA ALA A 54 -7.41 -0.76 -0.81
C ALA A 54 -6.31 0.22 -0.40
N ALA A 55 -5.03 -0.09 -0.69
CA ALA A 55 -3.93 0.82 -0.39
C ALA A 55 -4.06 2.18 -1.11
N ILE A 56 -4.42 2.17 -2.41
CA ILE A 56 -4.68 3.41 -3.17
C ILE A 56 -5.85 4.20 -2.59
N GLN A 57 -6.95 3.52 -2.26
CA GLN A 57 -8.13 4.16 -1.68
C GLN A 57 -7.79 4.85 -0.37
N GLU A 58 -7.11 4.15 0.54
CA GLU A 58 -6.68 4.69 1.83
C GLU A 58 -5.68 5.84 1.66
N TYR A 59 -4.73 5.75 0.72
CA TYR A 59 -3.87 6.88 0.37
C TYR A 59 -4.67 8.12 -0.04
N GLY A 60 -5.66 7.93 -0.93
CA GLY A 60 -6.53 9.00 -1.40
C GLY A 60 -7.33 9.66 -0.28
N LEU A 61 -7.91 8.87 0.62
CA LEU A 61 -8.63 9.37 1.79
C LEU A 61 -7.70 10.12 2.77
N GLY A 62 -6.50 9.59 3.01
CA GLY A 62 -5.49 10.27 3.84
C GLY A 62 -5.07 11.61 3.26
N ARG A 63 -4.85 11.68 1.94
CA ARG A 63 -4.59 12.93 1.22
C ARG A 63 -5.76 13.91 1.34
N GLN A 64 -6.99 13.47 1.15
CA GLN A 64 -8.18 14.32 1.29
C GLN A 64 -8.29 14.90 2.71
N ALA A 65 -7.99 14.12 3.74
CA ALA A 65 -7.97 14.60 5.11
C ALA A 65 -6.90 15.70 5.30
N ILE A 66 -5.69 15.54 4.76
CA ILE A 66 -4.66 16.61 4.80
C ILE A 66 -5.11 17.87 4.07
N LEU A 67 -5.75 17.74 2.91
CA LEU A 67 -6.33 18.90 2.21
C LEU A 67 -7.45 19.55 3.04
N GLY A 68 -8.26 18.75 3.73
CA GLY A 68 -9.27 19.22 4.69
C GLY A 68 -8.66 20.04 5.82
N PHE A 69 -7.53 19.61 6.37
CA PHE A 69 -6.76 20.35 7.38
C PHE A 69 -6.36 21.75 6.88
N HIS A 70 -5.85 21.85 5.65
CA HIS A 70 -5.45 23.15 5.06
C HIS A 70 -6.65 24.06 4.74
N ASN A 71 -7.82 23.48 4.52
CA ASN A 71 -9.05 24.22 4.22
C ASN A 71 -9.88 24.56 5.47
N CYS A 72 -9.39 24.24 6.68
CA CYS A 72 -10.07 24.60 7.92
C CYS A 72 -10.21 26.13 8.06
N ALA A 73 -11.38 26.56 8.51
CA ALA A 73 -11.58 27.95 8.92
C ALA A 73 -10.67 28.29 10.12
N PRO A 74 -10.25 29.56 10.28
CA PRO A 74 -9.30 29.97 11.34
C PRO A 74 -9.79 29.69 12.78
N ASP A 75 -11.09 29.49 12.97
CA ASP A 75 -11.74 29.19 14.25
C ASP A 75 -11.90 27.68 14.53
N GLN A 76 -11.53 26.82 13.58
CA GLN A 76 -11.61 25.36 13.71
C GLN A 76 -10.26 24.73 14.04
N PHE A 77 -10.23 23.87 15.05
CA PHE A 77 -9.08 23.02 15.31
C PHE A 77 -9.00 21.89 14.28
N GLY A 78 -8.10 21.99 13.31
CA GLY A 78 -7.89 20.99 12.25
C GLY A 78 -7.34 19.64 12.70
N ILE A 79 -7.17 19.39 14.01
CA ILE A 79 -6.56 18.17 14.54
C ILE A 79 -7.32 16.89 14.14
N GLY A 80 -8.65 16.98 13.97
CA GLY A 80 -9.46 15.85 13.52
C GLY A 80 -9.06 15.36 12.13
N TYR A 81 -8.72 16.28 11.22
CA TYR A 81 -8.24 15.92 9.89
C TYR A 81 -6.86 15.26 9.93
N ILE A 82 -5.96 15.71 10.81
CA ILE A 82 -4.66 15.07 10.99
C ILE A 82 -4.82 13.66 11.55
N ALA A 83 -5.71 13.46 12.54
CA ALA A 83 -5.99 12.13 13.08
C ALA A 83 -6.57 11.19 12.01
N GLN A 84 -7.50 11.67 11.18
CA GLN A 84 -8.03 10.90 10.05
C GLN A 84 -6.94 10.56 9.03
N ALA A 85 -6.11 11.54 8.66
CA ALA A 85 -4.99 11.32 7.75
C ALA A 85 -4.06 10.22 8.27
N THR A 86 -3.68 10.29 9.54
CA THR A 86 -2.89 9.26 10.22
C THR A 86 -3.51 7.88 10.07
N THR A 87 -4.78 7.70 10.43
CA THR A 87 -5.47 6.40 10.33
C THR A 87 -5.48 5.84 8.89
N HIS A 88 -5.77 6.70 7.92
CA HIS A 88 -5.80 6.31 6.51
C HIS A 88 -4.41 5.93 5.99
N PHE A 89 -3.35 6.69 6.32
CA PHE A 89 -2.00 6.34 5.91
C PHE A 89 -1.45 5.08 6.59
N GLU A 90 -1.80 4.83 7.86
CA GLU A 90 -1.49 3.56 8.53
C GLU A 90 -2.15 2.38 7.82
N SER A 91 -3.42 2.52 7.45
CA SER A 91 -4.17 1.51 6.71
C SER A 91 -3.61 1.30 5.30
N CYS A 92 -3.23 2.37 4.61
CA CYS A 92 -2.53 2.32 3.33
C CYS A 92 -1.25 1.48 3.44
N ILE A 93 -0.37 1.78 4.40
CA ILE A 93 0.89 1.05 4.59
C ILE A 93 0.62 -0.42 4.93
N TRP A 94 -0.39 -0.70 5.76
CA TRP A 94 -0.76 -2.07 6.11
C TRP A 94 -1.21 -2.88 4.89
N HIS A 95 -2.10 -2.31 4.07
CA HIS A 95 -2.54 -2.95 2.83
C HIS A 95 -1.39 -3.14 1.86
N PHE A 96 -0.51 -2.14 1.73
CA PHE A 96 0.63 -2.18 0.84
C PHE A 96 1.67 -3.24 1.23
N GLU A 97 1.98 -3.38 2.52
CA GLU A 97 2.87 -4.44 3.05
C GLU A 97 2.33 -5.83 2.70
N ARG A 98 1.03 -6.05 2.92
CA ARG A 98 0.40 -7.32 2.59
C ARG A 98 0.39 -7.55 1.09
N PHE A 99 0.15 -6.53 0.27
CA PHE A 99 0.25 -6.61 -1.19
C PHE A 99 1.65 -7.08 -1.62
N ILE A 100 2.72 -6.50 -1.07
CA ILE A 100 4.12 -6.90 -1.35
C ILE A 100 4.32 -8.39 -1.04
N LYS A 101 3.84 -8.85 0.13
CA LYS A 101 3.95 -10.26 0.54
C LYS A 101 3.24 -11.21 -0.41
N HIS A 102 2.00 -10.90 -0.82
CA HIS A 102 1.24 -11.76 -1.73
C HIS A 102 1.87 -11.80 -3.12
N THR A 103 2.34 -10.65 -3.61
CA THR A 103 3.02 -10.54 -4.90
C THR A 103 4.33 -11.31 -4.92
N ARG A 104 5.12 -11.24 -3.83
CA ARG A 104 6.34 -12.05 -3.70
C ARG A 104 6.05 -13.55 -3.58
N ALA A 105 5.04 -13.93 -2.79
CA ALA A 105 4.64 -15.32 -2.66
C ALA A 105 4.20 -15.89 -4.01
N LEU A 106 3.42 -15.13 -4.78
CA LEU A 106 2.98 -15.52 -6.14
C LEU A 106 4.17 -15.73 -7.07
N ARG A 107 5.14 -14.81 -7.07
CA ARG A 107 6.37 -14.93 -7.88
C ARG A 107 7.21 -16.14 -7.48
N SER A 108 7.25 -16.48 -6.20
CA SER A 108 8.06 -17.60 -5.69
C SER A 108 7.34 -18.95 -5.76
N LEU A 109 6.04 -18.96 -6.07
CA LEU A 109 5.25 -20.18 -6.13
C LEU A 109 5.73 -21.06 -7.30
N LYS A 110 6.09 -22.30 -6.99
CA LYS A 110 6.64 -23.24 -7.99
C LYS A 110 5.57 -23.69 -8.99
N SER A 111 4.34 -23.86 -8.53
CA SER A 111 3.21 -24.34 -9.34
C SER A 111 2.54 -23.27 -10.20
N ALA A 112 2.80 -21.98 -9.92
CA ALA A 112 2.24 -20.89 -10.72
C ALA A 112 2.82 -20.83 -12.13
N GLU A 113 2.01 -20.38 -13.09
CA GLU A 113 2.36 -20.25 -14.50
C GLU A 113 3.57 -19.33 -14.69
N ILE A 114 4.50 -19.72 -15.57
CA ILE A 114 5.72 -18.96 -15.84
C ILE A 114 5.40 -17.54 -16.33
N GLU A 115 4.40 -17.42 -17.20
CA GLU A 115 3.91 -16.14 -17.76
C GLU A 115 3.35 -15.23 -16.68
N LEU A 116 2.56 -15.77 -15.75
CA LEU A 116 2.02 -15.03 -14.61
C LEU A 116 3.15 -14.49 -13.73
N LYS A 117 4.15 -15.32 -13.47
CA LYS A 117 5.33 -14.94 -12.66
C LYS A 117 6.19 -13.90 -13.37
N ALA A 118 6.28 -13.95 -14.70
CA ALA A 118 7.04 -13.00 -15.51
C ALA A 118 6.47 -11.57 -15.46
N ILE A 119 5.17 -11.41 -15.19
CA ILE A 119 4.56 -10.10 -14.93
C ILE A 119 5.19 -9.44 -13.69
N ILE A 120 5.55 -10.25 -12.69
CA ILE A 120 6.11 -9.80 -11.40
C ILE A 120 7.63 -9.78 -11.50
N SER A 121 8.16 -8.79 -12.22
CA SER A 121 9.60 -8.63 -12.37
C SER A 121 10.31 -8.32 -11.04
N ARG A 122 11.61 -8.63 -10.97
CA ARG A 122 12.43 -8.40 -9.77
C ARG A 122 12.88 -6.96 -9.59
N ASP A 123 12.85 -6.18 -10.66
CA ASP A 123 13.25 -4.77 -10.72
C ASP A 123 12.15 -3.80 -10.28
N LEU A 124 10.93 -4.30 -9.99
CA LEU A 124 9.85 -3.49 -9.44
C LEU A 124 10.29 -2.83 -8.12
N SER A 125 10.20 -1.50 -8.07
CA SER A 125 10.70 -0.68 -6.96
C SER A 125 10.18 -1.15 -5.59
N PHE A 126 8.89 -1.48 -5.50
CA PHE A 126 8.23 -1.93 -4.28
C PHE A 126 8.63 -3.35 -3.84
N LEU A 127 9.30 -4.12 -4.70
CA LEU A 127 9.86 -5.45 -4.36
C LEU A 127 11.33 -5.38 -3.96
N ASN A 128 11.95 -4.20 -4.00
CA ASN A 128 13.29 -3.97 -3.48
C ASN A 128 13.31 -4.35 -1.98
N GLN A 129 14.34 -5.10 -1.58
CA GLN A 129 14.49 -5.56 -0.20
C GLN A 129 14.53 -4.41 0.81
N SER A 130 15.13 -3.27 0.44
CA SER A 130 15.18 -2.08 1.30
C SER A 130 13.78 -1.49 1.54
N VAL A 131 12.97 -1.34 0.48
CA VAL A 131 11.60 -0.82 0.55
C VAL A 131 10.69 -1.73 1.35
N GLU A 132 10.74 -3.04 1.08
CA GLU A 132 10.00 -4.02 1.88
C GLU A 132 10.39 -3.94 3.35
N HIS A 133 11.70 -3.92 3.63
CA HIS A 133 12.19 -3.87 5.00
C HIS A 133 11.70 -2.60 5.69
N GLN A 134 11.77 -1.44 5.03
CA GLN A 134 11.29 -0.17 5.56
C GLN A 134 9.79 -0.22 5.90
N ILE A 135 8.95 -0.70 4.99
CA ILE A 135 7.50 -0.83 5.20
C ILE A 135 7.19 -1.82 6.34
N THR A 136 7.89 -2.95 6.37
CA THR A 136 7.71 -3.98 7.40
C THR A 136 8.11 -3.47 8.78
N GLN A 137 9.26 -2.78 8.87
CA GLN A 137 9.73 -2.18 10.12
C GLN A 137 8.75 -1.11 10.62
N LEU A 138 8.24 -0.25 9.73
CA LEU A 138 7.26 0.76 10.11
C LEU A 138 5.98 0.11 10.69
N ARG A 139 5.46 -0.94 10.04
CA ARG A 139 4.31 -1.72 10.55
C ARG A 139 4.60 -2.40 11.89
N HIS A 140 5.79 -2.96 12.04
CA HIS A 140 6.22 -3.58 13.31
C HIS A 140 6.30 -2.54 14.43
N THR A 141 6.88 -1.38 14.15
CA THR A 141 6.98 -0.26 15.10
C THR A 141 5.60 0.19 15.55
N LEU A 142 4.64 0.40 14.63
CA LEU A 142 3.24 0.70 14.98
C LEU A 142 2.64 -0.34 15.93
N ALA A 143 2.73 -1.63 15.57
CA ALA A 143 2.18 -2.71 16.39
C ALA A 143 2.90 -2.86 17.74
N HIS A 144 4.19 -2.53 17.83
CA HIS A 144 4.93 -2.55 19.08
C HIS A 144 4.57 -1.37 19.97
N LEU A 145 4.42 -0.17 19.41
CA LEU A 145 3.99 1.03 20.14
C LEU A 145 2.60 0.87 20.73
N GLU A 146 1.66 0.31 19.96
CA GLU A 146 0.31 -0.01 20.45
C GLU A 146 0.37 -0.93 21.69
N ARG A 147 1.14 -2.02 21.62
CA ARG A 147 1.31 -2.93 22.76
C ARG A 147 2.00 -2.29 23.95
N ALA A 148 3.01 -1.45 23.73
CA ALA A 148 3.72 -0.75 24.79
C ALA A 148 2.83 0.31 25.47
N ALA A 149 1.99 1.00 24.69
CA ALA A 149 0.99 1.93 25.21
C ALA A 149 0.02 1.22 26.16
N LEU A 150 -0.50 0.05 25.75
CA LEU A 150 -1.41 -0.76 26.58
C LEU A 150 -0.78 -1.26 27.89
N ARG A 151 0.56 -1.39 27.93
CA ARG A 151 1.30 -1.78 29.14
C ARG A 151 1.78 -0.59 29.98
N GLY A 152 1.55 0.65 29.54
CA GLY A 152 2.06 1.84 30.21
C GLY A 152 3.59 1.99 30.15
N GLU A 153 4.24 1.38 29.15
CA GLU A 153 5.71 1.33 29.03
C GLU A 153 6.28 2.49 28.20
N LEU A 154 5.43 3.37 27.66
CA LEU A 154 5.86 4.44 26.77
C LEU A 154 6.34 5.68 27.55
N PRO A 155 7.53 6.20 27.24
CA PRO A 155 7.97 7.50 27.75
C PRO A 155 6.99 8.61 27.36
N GLN A 156 6.80 9.59 28.23
CA GLN A 156 5.96 10.74 27.95
C GLN A 156 6.44 11.48 26.68
N GLY A 157 5.50 11.84 25.81
CA GLY A 157 5.79 12.52 24.54
C GLY A 157 6.15 11.61 23.38
N THR A 158 6.17 10.29 23.57
CA THR A 158 6.38 9.34 22.46
C THR A 158 5.18 9.36 21.50
N SER A 159 5.42 9.54 20.21
CA SER A 159 4.36 9.36 19.20
C SER A 159 3.96 7.90 19.14
N VAL A 160 2.65 7.64 19.27
CA VAL A 160 2.06 6.29 19.20
C VAL A 160 1.46 5.97 17.83
N SER A 161 1.48 6.94 16.93
CA SER A 161 0.86 6.85 15.62
C SER A 161 1.79 7.41 14.54
N LEU A 162 1.46 7.07 13.30
CA LEU A 162 2.12 7.62 12.13
C LEU A 162 1.77 9.10 11.99
N MET A 163 2.78 9.95 11.88
CA MET A 163 2.59 11.39 11.80
C MET A 163 2.87 11.91 10.39
N PRO A 164 1.87 12.55 9.74
CA PRO A 164 2.11 13.35 8.56
C PRO A 164 3.02 14.52 8.91
N LEU A 165 4.13 14.64 8.18
CA LEU A 165 5.09 15.73 8.24
C LEU A 165 5.17 16.43 6.88
N GLU A 166 5.93 17.52 6.83
CA GLU A 166 6.17 18.30 5.62
C GLU A 166 6.66 17.45 4.43
N HIS A 167 7.53 16.47 4.65
CA HIS A 167 8.14 15.68 3.56
C HIS A 167 7.67 14.23 3.47
N GLY A 168 6.88 13.76 4.45
CA GLY A 168 6.45 12.37 4.46
C GLY A 168 5.67 11.96 5.69
N LEU A 169 5.71 10.67 5.95
CA LEU A 169 5.11 10.02 7.11
C LEU A 169 6.23 9.58 8.04
N SER A 170 6.11 9.86 9.34
CA SER A 170 7.11 9.45 10.32
C SER A 170 6.51 8.73 11.52
N ILE A 171 7.26 7.76 12.04
CA ILE A 171 7.02 7.18 13.35
C ILE A 171 8.35 6.71 13.95
N SER A 172 8.62 7.14 15.18
CA SER A 172 9.91 6.92 15.84
C SER A 172 11.09 7.39 14.95
N ASN A 173 11.97 6.49 14.51
CA ASN A 173 13.10 6.75 13.63
C ASN A 173 12.85 6.35 12.16
N HIS A 174 11.61 6.01 11.81
CA HIS A 174 11.23 5.64 10.44
C HIS A 174 10.55 6.82 9.75
N VAL A 175 10.98 7.08 8.51
CA VAL A 175 10.37 8.08 7.63
C VAL A 175 10.11 7.43 6.27
N ILE A 176 8.94 7.69 5.69
CA ILE A 176 8.61 7.39 4.29
C ILE A 176 8.26 8.71 3.62
N LEU A 177 8.96 9.08 2.56
CA LEU A 177 8.68 10.32 1.84
C LEU A 177 7.37 10.21 1.04
N TRP A 178 6.65 11.34 0.89
CA TRP A 178 5.41 11.38 0.11
C TRP A 178 5.60 10.90 -1.32
N LEU A 179 6.69 11.34 -1.97
CA LEU A 179 7.05 10.97 -3.34
C LEU A 179 7.38 9.49 -3.47
N ASP A 180 8.13 8.93 -2.51
CA ASP A 180 8.50 7.52 -2.52
C ASP A 180 7.26 6.63 -2.41
N LEU A 181 6.37 6.91 -1.45
CA LEU A 181 5.14 6.14 -1.27
C LEU A 181 4.25 6.21 -2.52
N ALA A 182 4.08 7.41 -3.08
CA ALA A 182 3.29 7.60 -4.30
C ALA A 182 3.88 6.82 -5.48
N GLN A 183 5.21 6.87 -5.67
CA GLN A 183 5.89 6.14 -6.73
C GLN A 183 5.73 4.62 -6.57
N TRP A 184 5.90 4.10 -5.35
CA TRP A 184 5.72 2.67 -5.09
C TRP A 184 4.29 2.20 -5.39
N LEU A 185 3.28 3.01 -5.05
CA LEU A 185 1.87 2.73 -5.37
C LEU A 185 1.61 2.79 -6.89
N CYS A 186 2.22 3.73 -7.62
CA CYS A 186 2.14 3.80 -9.08
C CYS A 186 2.77 2.56 -9.75
N ASP A 187 3.95 2.14 -9.30
CA ASP A 187 4.64 0.96 -9.85
C ASP A 187 3.87 -0.33 -9.53
N ALA A 188 3.32 -0.42 -8.32
CA ALA A 188 2.42 -1.50 -7.94
C ALA A 188 1.16 -1.53 -8.81
N HIS A 189 0.58 -0.37 -9.10
CA HIS A 189 -0.59 -0.27 -9.96
C HIS A 189 -0.30 -0.73 -11.39
N ALA A 190 0.84 -0.32 -11.96
CA ALA A 190 1.27 -0.77 -13.28
C ALA A 190 1.44 -2.30 -13.34
N CYS A 191 1.95 -2.92 -12.28
CA CYS A 191 2.05 -4.38 -12.14
C CYS A 191 0.66 -5.03 -12.05
N ILE A 192 -0.20 -4.51 -11.16
CA ILE A 192 -1.56 -5.04 -10.95
C ILE A 192 -2.42 -4.95 -12.20
N LYS A 193 -2.31 -3.89 -13.01
CA LYS A 193 -3.04 -3.78 -14.28
C LYS A 193 -2.71 -4.93 -15.24
N LYS A 194 -1.44 -5.34 -15.29
CA LYS A 194 -0.98 -6.48 -16.09
C LYS A 194 -1.49 -7.79 -15.48
N LEU A 195 -1.35 -7.97 -14.17
CA LEU A 195 -1.85 -9.16 -13.45
C LEU A 195 -3.36 -9.35 -13.62
N ALA A 196 -4.14 -8.28 -13.45
CA ALA A 196 -5.60 -8.28 -13.57
C ALA A 196 -6.05 -8.71 -14.98
N SER A 197 -5.21 -8.48 -15.99
CA SER A 197 -5.48 -8.85 -17.38
C SER A 197 -4.93 -10.22 -17.77
N PHE A 198 -4.28 -10.94 -16.86
CA PHE A 198 -3.68 -12.25 -17.13
C PHE A 198 -4.75 -13.32 -17.41
N LYS A 199 -4.46 -14.18 -18.37
CA LYS A 199 -5.23 -15.37 -18.71
C LYS A 199 -4.25 -16.53 -18.85
N SER A 200 -4.53 -17.64 -18.17
CA SER A 200 -3.78 -18.87 -18.41
C SER A 200 -4.01 -19.33 -19.85
N SER A 201 -2.93 -19.71 -20.54
CA SER A 201 -3.05 -20.47 -21.78
C SER A 201 -3.87 -21.75 -21.51
N PRO A 202 -4.77 -22.16 -22.42
CA PRO A 202 -5.46 -23.44 -22.29
C PRO A 202 -4.40 -24.56 -22.19
N PRO A 203 -4.66 -25.63 -21.43
CA PRO A 203 -3.80 -26.80 -21.49
C PRO A 203 -3.72 -27.23 -22.95
N GLU A 204 -2.50 -27.43 -23.48
CA GLU A 204 -2.33 -28.05 -24.79
C GLU A 204 -3.04 -29.41 -24.72
N ASP A 205 -4.16 -29.54 -25.42
CA ASP A 205 -4.85 -30.81 -25.58
C ASP A 205 -3.80 -31.81 -26.08
N GLY A 206 -3.55 -32.86 -25.27
CA GLY A 206 -2.49 -33.82 -25.51
C GLY A 206 -2.52 -34.36 -26.93
N ALA A 207 -1.44 -34.12 -27.67
CA ALA A 207 -1.07 -34.86 -28.86
C ALA A 207 -0.63 -36.28 -28.50
#